data_AF-W2H310-F1
#
_entry.id   AF-W2H310-F1
#
_cell.length_a   1.000
_cell.length_b   1.000
_cell.length_c   1.000
_cell.angle_alpha   90.00
_cell.angle_beta   90.00
_cell.angle_gamma   90.00
#
_symmetry.space_group_name_H-M   'P 1'
#
loop_
_entity.id
_entity.type
_entity.pdbx_description
1 polymer ?
#
loop_
_entity_poly.entity_id
_entity_poly.type
_entity_poly.pdbx_seq_one_letter_code
_entity_poly.pdbx_strand_id
1 'polypeptide(L)'
;MYNDKTSSVWRTIEVGTSKLHHLVVLLQIARPLLEDFATVEKLTPTEAATKWGIWTLFKTKSMEELANHPDYLLWKVYTKYWNKYHYSPA
;
A
#
# COMPACT_ATOMS: atom_id res chain seq x y z
N MET A 1 37.15 -23.94 -3.48
CA MET A 1 36.15 -23.50 -2.48
C MET A 1 35.66 -22.11 -2.89
N TYR A 2 34.50 -22.02 -3.55
CA TYR A 2 33.91 -20.73 -3.91
C TYR A 2 32.98 -20.26 -2.78
N ASN A 3 33.13 -19.00 -2.43
CA ASN A 3 32.68 -18.36 -1.19
C ASN A 3 31.16 -18.12 -1.18
N ASP A 4 30.45 -18.72 -0.23
CA ASP A 4 28.98 -18.79 -0.10
C ASP A 4 28.29 -17.46 0.28
N LYS A 5 29.05 -16.37 0.49
CA LYS A 5 28.51 -15.09 0.98
C LYS A 5 27.90 -14.19 -0.09
N THR A 6 28.20 -14.40 -1.38
CA THR A 6 27.66 -13.56 -2.47
C THR A 6 26.21 -13.89 -2.81
N SER A 7 25.79 -15.16 -2.71
CA SER A 7 24.44 -15.60 -3.05
C SER A 7 23.34 -15.00 -2.15
N SER A 8 23.65 -14.72 -0.87
CA SER A 8 22.68 -14.12 0.06
C SER A 8 22.37 -12.65 -0.26
N VAL A 9 23.36 -11.89 -0.74
CA VAL A 9 23.19 -10.47 -1.07
C VAL A 9 22.37 -10.30 -2.34
N TRP A 10 22.65 -11.12 -3.37
CA TRP A 10 21.89 -11.09 -4.62
C TRP A 10 20.42 -11.52 -4.44
N ARG A 11 20.14 -12.55 -3.63
CA ARG A 11 18.75 -12.91 -3.27
C ARG A 11 18.03 -11.78 -2.54
N THR A 12 18.71 -11.05 -1.66
CA THR A 12 18.10 -9.94 -0.92
C THR A 12 17.79 -8.75 -1.84
N ILE A 13 18.65 -8.49 -2.83
CA ILE A 13 18.43 -7.44 -3.84
C ILE A 13 17.30 -7.83 -4.80
N GLU A 14 17.26 -9.07 -5.30
CA GLU A 14 16.18 -9.56 -6.19
C GLU A 14 14.80 -9.57 -5.50
N VAL A 15 14.75 -9.98 -4.22
CA VAL A 15 13.49 -9.97 -3.46
C VAL A 15 13.06 -8.54 -3.15
N GLY A 16 14.01 -7.64 -2.83
CA GLY A 16 13.74 -6.23 -2.60
C GLY A 16 13.23 -5.50 -3.85
N THR A 17 13.84 -5.72 -5.01
CA THR A 17 13.42 -5.13 -6.29
C THR A 17 12.10 -5.72 -6.79
N SER A 18 11.85 -7.02 -6.58
CA SER A 18 10.58 -7.66 -6.97
C SER A 18 9.40 -7.16 -6.13
N LYS A 19 9.58 -6.97 -4.82
CA LYS A 19 8.53 -6.43 -3.94
C LYS A 19 8.23 -4.97 -4.27
N LEU A 20 9.26 -4.18 -4.59
CA LEU A 20 9.13 -2.80 -5.07
C LEU A 20 8.49 -2.72 -6.45
N HIS A 21 8.86 -3.59 -7.40
CA HIS A 21 8.22 -3.66 -8.72
C HIS A 21 6.74 -4.03 -8.62
N HIS A 22 6.39 -5.03 -7.81
CA HIS A 22 5.00 -5.38 -7.57
C HIS A 22 4.23 -4.21 -6.94
N LEU A 23 4.82 -3.50 -5.97
CA LEU A 23 4.21 -2.30 -5.39
C LEU A 23 4.04 -1.17 -6.43
N VAL A 24 5.02 -0.96 -7.31
CA VAL A 24 4.96 0.09 -8.37
C VAL A 24 3.92 -0.25 -9.43
N VAL A 25 3.83 -1.52 -9.85
CA VAL A 25 2.82 -1.98 -10.81
C VAL A 25 1.42 -1.92 -10.19
N LEU A 26 1.27 -2.33 -8.93
CA LEU A 26 0.02 -2.17 -8.17
C LEU A 26 -0.35 -0.69 -8.02
N LEU A 27 0.63 0.21 -7.79
CA LEU A 27 0.41 1.66 -7.71
C LEU A 27 -0.04 2.25 -9.05
N GLN A 28 0.54 1.82 -10.17
CA GLN A 28 0.16 2.30 -11.51
C GLN A 28 -1.24 1.82 -11.91
N ILE A 29 -1.60 0.58 -11.59
CA ILE A 29 -2.93 0.01 -11.88
C ILE A 29 -3.98 0.55 -10.90
N ALA A 30 -3.62 0.76 -9.62
CA ALA A 30 -4.56 1.25 -8.61
C ALA A 30 -4.84 2.75 -8.76
N ARG A 31 -3.97 3.54 -9.38
CA ARG A 31 -4.16 5.00 -9.50
C ARG A 31 -5.53 5.42 -10.06
N PRO A 32 -6.02 4.91 -11.21
CA PRO A 32 -7.36 5.23 -11.69
C PRO A 32 -8.45 4.77 -10.72
N LEU A 33 -8.29 3.61 -10.07
CA LEU A 33 -9.22 3.11 -9.06
C LEU A 33 -9.29 4.04 -7.83
N LEU A 34 -8.14 4.56 -7.40
CA LEU A 34 -8.02 5.50 -6.28
C LEU A 34 -8.61 6.87 -6.63
N GLU A 35 -8.42 7.31 -7.87
CA GLU A 35 -9.02 8.53 -8.40
C GLU A 35 -10.54 8.40 -8.49
N ASP A 36 -11.08 7.27 -8.94
CA ASP A 36 -12.52 7.00 -8.95
C ASP A 36 -13.11 7.02 -7.54
N PHE A 37 -12.49 6.32 -6.58
CA PHE A 37 -12.95 6.36 -5.18
C PHE A 37 -12.94 7.77 -4.58
N ALA A 38 -11.94 8.57 -4.95
CA ALA A 38 -11.80 9.92 -4.42
C ALA A 38 -12.72 10.95 -5.09
N THR A 39 -12.91 10.85 -6.40
CA THR A 39 -13.55 11.89 -7.20
C THR A 39 -14.99 11.56 -7.56
N VAL A 40 -15.30 10.27 -7.77
CA VAL A 40 -16.65 9.78 -8.09
C VAL A 40 -17.38 9.40 -6.82
N GLU A 41 -16.80 8.53 -5.98
CA GLU A 41 -17.44 8.10 -4.73
C GLU A 41 -17.26 9.10 -3.57
N LYS A 42 -16.31 10.04 -3.69
CA LYS A 42 -16.01 11.08 -2.68
C LYS A 42 -15.76 10.51 -1.28
N LEU A 43 -15.22 9.29 -1.19
CA LEU A 43 -15.01 8.63 0.09
C LEU A 43 -13.86 9.30 0.84
N THR A 44 -14.10 9.87 2.00
CA THR A 44 -13.00 10.25 2.89
C THR A 44 -12.19 9.00 3.30
N PRO A 45 -10.92 9.15 3.72
CA PRO A 45 -10.12 8.01 4.18
C PRO A 45 -10.78 7.20 5.30
N THR A 46 -11.58 7.85 6.15
CA THR A 46 -12.35 7.22 7.22
C THR A 46 -13.52 6.39 6.68
N GLU A 47 -14.23 6.90 5.67
CA GLU A 47 -15.33 6.16 5.02
C GLU A 47 -14.78 4.98 4.21
N ALA A 48 -13.68 5.18 3.48
CA ALA A 48 -12.96 4.09 2.81
C ALA A 48 -12.46 3.04 3.81
N ALA A 49 -11.92 3.45 4.97
CA ALA A 49 -11.50 2.52 6.04
C ALA A 49 -12.66 1.65 6.53
N THR A 50 -13.85 2.24 6.65
CA THR A 50 -15.07 1.53 7.05
C THR A 50 -15.54 0.58 5.94
N LYS A 51 -15.64 1.07 4.69
CA LYS A 51 -16.09 0.28 3.54
C LYS A 51 -15.18 -0.91 3.24
N TRP A 52 -13.87 -0.74 3.40
CA TRP A 52 -12.87 -1.78 3.13
C TRP A 52 -12.50 -2.61 4.37
N GLY A 53 -13.21 -2.43 5.49
CA GLY A 53 -13.00 -3.24 6.69
C GLY A 53 -11.63 -3.04 7.37
N ILE A 54 -10.95 -1.92 7.11
CA ILE A 54 -9.61 -1.63 7.63
C ILE A 54 -9.60 -1.58 9.16
N TRP A 55 -10.67 -1.10 9.79
CA TRP A 55 -10.80 -1.10 11.25
C TRP A 55 -10.76 -2.50 11.86
N THR A 56 -11.29 -3.49 11.16
CA THR A 56 -11.23 -4.89 11.60
C THR A 56 -9.80 -5.41 11.48
N LEU A 57 -9.09 -5.06 10.41
CA LEU A 57 -7.69 -5.43 10.25
C LEU A 57 -6.82 -4.86 11.37
N PHE A 58 -7.02 -3.60 11.76
CA PHE A 58 -6.33 -2.99 12.90
C PHE A 58 -6.56 -3.72 14.23
N LYS A 59 -7.72 -4.34 14.42
CA LYS A 59 -8.06 -5.06 15.65
C LYS A 59 -7.58 -6.51 15.65
N THR A 60 -7.31 -7.07 14.48
CA THR A 60 -7.10 -8.52 14.31
C THR A 60 -5.69 -8.88 13.85
N LYS A 61 -4.90 -7.89 13.41
CA LYS A 61 -3.55 -8.09 12.87
C LYS A 61 -2.55 -7.19 13.58
N SER A 62 -1.34 -7.69 13.75
CA SER A 62 -0.19 -6.91 14.19
C SER A 62 0.25 -5.90 13.11
N MET A 63 1.07 -4.92 13.51
CA MET A 63 1.57 -3.92 12.55
C MET A 63 2.46 -4.53 11.45
N GLU A 64 3.19 -5.61 11.72
CA GLU A 64 3.99 -6.33 10.72
C GLU A 64 3.10 -7.06 9.71
N GLU A 65 2.01 -7.67 10.18
CA GLU A 65 1.03 -8.31 9.30
C GLU A 65 0.27 -7.28 8.45
N LEU A 66 -0.11 -6.15 9.06
CA LEU A 66 -0.73 -5.03 8.35
C LEU A 66 0.20 -4.47 7.27
N ALA A 67 1.49 -4.30 7.57
CA ALA A 67 2.48 -3.81 6.61
C ALA A 67 2.62 -4.67 5.35
N ASN A 68 2.13 -5.92 5.39
CA ASN A 68 2.09 -6.81 4.24
C ASN A 68 0.66 -7.09 3.73
N HIS A 69 -0.38 -6.52 4.35
CA HIS A 69 -1.77 -6.76 3.97
C HIS A 69 -2.18 -5.86 2.78
N PRO A 70 -2.68 -6.43 1.68
CA PRO A 70 -2.97 -5.67 0.46
C PRO A 70 -4.00 -4.54 0.69
N ASP A 71 -5.09 -4.81 1.40
CA ASP A 71 -6.13 -3.79 1.65
C ASP A 71 -5.63 -2.63 2.53
N TYR A 72 -4.78 -2.92 3.50
CA TYR A 72 -4.18 -1.90 4.36
C TYR A 72 -3.20 -1.02 3.56
N LEU A 73 -2.40 -1.64 2.69
CA LEU A 73 -1.50 -0.92 1.80
C LEU A 73 -2.26 -0.03 0.82
N LEU A 74 -3.34 -0.55 0.22
CA LEU A 74 -4.23 0.21 -0.66
C LEU A 74 -4.84 1.40 0.08
N TRP A 75 -5.34 1.20 1.29
CA TRP A 75 -5.88 2.27 2.14
C TRP A 75 -4.85 3.33 2.51
N LYS A 76 -3.59 2.96 2.79
CA LYS A 76 -2.54 3.96 3.03
C LYS A 76 -2.22 4.78 1.79
N VAL A 77 -2.15 4.14 0.62
CA VAL A 77 -1.94 4.85 -0.65
C VAL A 77 -3.11 5.79 -0.93
N TYR A 78 -4.34 5.32 -0.72
CA TYR A 78 -5.56 6.12 -0.85
C TYR A 78 -5.55 7.35 0.06
N THR A 79 -5.25 7.15 1.35
CA THR A 79 -5.17 8.24 2.33
C THR A 79 -4.14 9.30 1.92
N LYS A 80 -2.97 8.87 1.41
CA LYS A 80 -1.94 9.78 0.90
C LYS A 80 -2.41 10.55 -0.33
N TYR A 81 -3.09 9.88 -1.26
CA TYR A 81 -3.68 10.54 -2.44
C TYR A 81 -4.73 11.56 -2.00
N TRP A 82 -5.72 11.15 -1.19
CA TRP A 82 -6.79 12.00 -0.71
C TRP A 82 -6.24 13.26 -0.03
N ASN A 83 -5.31 13.11 0.91
CA ASN A 83 -4.73 14.25 1.62
C ASN A 83 -3.99 15.21 0.69
N LYS A 84 -3.32 14.70 -0.35
CA LYS A 84 -2.61 15.55 -1.31
C LYS A 84 -3.56 16.41 -2.15
N TYR A 85 -4.74 15.90 -2.48
CA TYR A 85 -5.63 16.53 -3.46
C TYR A 85 -6.87 17.18 -2.84
N HIS A 86 -7.24 16.81 -1.62
CA HIS A 86 -8.47 17.25 -0.94
C HIS A 86 -8.20 17.91 0.42
N TYR A 87 -7.00 17.75 0.98
CA TYR A 87 -6.59 18.48 2.17
C TYR A 87 -5.70 19.66 1.73
N SER A 88 -6.34 20.77 1.36
CA SER A 88 -5.64 22.06 1.33
C SER A 88 -5.54 22.54 2.77
N PRO A 89 -4.34 22.76 3.35
CA PRO A 89 -4.26 23.53 4.58
C PRO A 89 -4.84 24.91 4.25
N ALA A 90 -5.90 25.29 4.96
CA ALA A 90 -6.44 26.64 4.95
C ALA A 90 -5.44 27.61 5.58
#